data_AF-A0A952FDB6-F1
#
_entry.id   AF-A0A952FDB6-F1
#
_cell.length_a   1.000
_cell.length_b   1.000
_cell.length_c   1.000
_cell.angle_alpha   90.00
_cell.angle_beta   90.00
_cell.angle_gamma   90.00
#
_symmetry.space_group_name_H-M   'P 1'
#
loop_
_entity.id
_entity.type
_entity.pdbx_description
1 polymer ?
#
loop_
_entity_poly.entity_id
_entity_poly.type
_entity_poly.pdbx_seq_one_letter_code
_entity_poly.pdbx_strand_id
1 'polypeptide(L)'
;QRENLQQRFAQLEAVLPGQGPYFAGGSFSLVDAVFGPMFRYFDVLEKAGETGFFDGLPKVRAWRTALAARPSVQQAVGSSYAAELQRFFLARGSELSRRIAASQCRKVIPML
;
A
#
# COMPACT_ATOMS: atom_id res chain seq x y z
N GLN A 1 -9.29 12.14 6.87
CA GLN A 1 -8.97 11.50 5.57
C GLN A 1 -8.68 10.00 5.67
N ARG A 2 -7.91 9.52 6.66
CA ARG A 2 -7.62 8.09 6.84
C ARG A 2 -8.89 7.23 7.00
N GLU A 3 -9.85 7.66 7.82
CA GLU A 3 -11.12 6.96 8.01
C GLU A 3 -11.90 6.81 6.70
N ASN A 4 -11.93 7.84 5.85
CA ASN A 4 -12.59 7.75 4.54
C ASN A 4 -11.92 6.74 3.61
N LEU A 5 -10.59 6.61 3.67
CA LEU A 5 -9.84 5.59 2.93
C LEU A 5 -10.16 4.18 3.44
N GLN A 6 -10.18 3.99 4.76
CA GLN A 6 -10.58 2.70 5.36
C GLN A 6 -12.01 2.32 4.96
N GLN A 7 -12.96 3.26 4.96
CA GLN A 7 -14.33 3.01 4.49
C GLN A 7 -14.37 2.58 3.01
N ARG A 8 -13.57 3.20 2.14
CA ARG A 8 -13.47 2.80 0.73
C ARG A 8 -12.87 1.40 0.59
N PHE A 9 -11.87 1.04 1.39
CA PHE A 9 -11.32 -0.32 1.39
C PHE A 9 -12.31 -1.33 1.97
N ALA A 10 -13.14 -0.96 2.95
CA ALA A 10 -14.21 -1.82 3.46
C ALA A 10 -15.27 -2.13 2.38
N GLN A 11 -15.57 -1.17 1.49
CA GLN A 11 -16.43 -1.43 0.33
C GLN A 11 -15.79 -2.45 -0.63
N LEU A 12 -14.47 -2.38 -0.85
CA LEU A 12 -13.75 -3.37 -1.65
C LEU A 12 -13.74 -4.75 -0.97
N GLU A 13 -13.50 -4.80 0.34
CA GLU A 13 -13.54 -6.03 1.15
C GLU A 13 -14.88 -6.77 1.01
N ALA A 14 -15.99 -6.03 0.96
CA ALA A 14 -17.33 -6.60 0.83
C ALA A 14 -17.54 -7.29 -0.53
N VAL A 15 -16.97 -6.76 -1.61
CA VAL A 15 -17.16 -7.29 -2.98
C VAL A 15 -16.07 -8.26 -3.42
N LEU A 16 -14.90 -8.25 -2.77
CA LEU A 16 -13.84 -9.20 -3.09
C LEU A 16 -14.31 -10.64 -2.84
N PRO A 17 -14.02 -11.55 -3.78
CA PRO A 17 -14.45 -12.93 -3.68
C PRO A 17 -13.78 -13.60 -2.47
N GLY A 18 -14.46 -14.58 -1.88
CA GLY A 18 -13.87 -15.39 -0.81
C GLY A 18 -12.76 -16.34 -1.28
N GLN A 19 -12.63 -16.54 -2.59
CA GLN A 19 -11.65 -17.43 -3.21
C GLN A 19 -11.03 -16.79 -4.44
N GLY A 20 -9.77 -17.13 -4.71
CA GLY A 20 -9.02 -16.63 -5.85
C GLY A 20 -8.22 -15.36 -5.51
N PRO A 21 -7.05 -15.18 -6.16
CA PRO A 21 -6.10 -14.12 -5.80
C PRO A 21 -6.45 -12.73 -6.35
N TYR A 22 -7.43 -12.60 -7.23
CA TYR A 22 -7.72 -11.38 -7.99
C TYR A 22 -9.16 -10.89 -7.79
N PHE A 23 -9.43 -9.67 -8.24
CA PHE A 23 -10.74 -9.03 -8.10
C PHE A 23 -11.86 -9.85 -8.76
N ALA A 24 -11.58 -10.45 -9.92
CA ALA A 24 -12.50 -11.35 -10.62
C ALA A 24 -12.33 -12.84 -10.22
N GLY A 25 -11.75 -13.11 -9.04
CA GLY A 25 -11.46 -14.45 -8.55
C GLY A 25 -10.15 -15.01 -9.09
N GLY A 26 -10.22 -16.01 -9.97
CA GLY A 26 -9.04 -16.74 -10.46
C GLY A 26 -8.22 -15.98 -11.51
N SER A 27 -8.84 -15.04 -12.23
CA SER A 27 -8.24 -14.38 -13.39
C SER A 27 -7.88 -12.92 -13.10
N PHE A 28 -6.68 -12.52 -13.52
CA PHE A 28 -6.25 -11.13 -13.44
C PHE A 28 -7.06 -10.28 -14.42
N SER A 29 -7.53 -9.12 -13.94
CA SER A 29 -8.45 -8.23 -14.64
C SER A 29 -7.92 -6.79 -14.70
N LEU A 30 -8.65 -5.93 -15.42
CA LEU A 30 -8.34 -4.50 -15.47
C LEU A 30 -8.38 -3.85 -14.08
N VAL A 31 -9.26 -4.31 -13.19
CA VAL A 31 -9.34 -3.78 -11.82
C VAL A 31 -8.03 -4.04 -11.08
N ASP A 32 -7.48 -5.25 -11.19
CA ASP A 32 -6.19 -5.62 -10.61
C ASP A 32 -5.04 -4.75 -11.15
N ALA A 33 -5.05 -4.48 -12.47
CA ALA A 33 -4.05 -3.64 -13.11
C ALA A 33 -4.09 -2.18 -12.63
N VAL A 34 -5.26 -1.66 -12.29
CA VAL A 34 -5.43 -0.29 -11.73
C VAL A 34 -5.00 -0.25 -10.27
N PHE A 35 -5.36 -1.25 -9.47
CA PHE A 35 -5.09 -1.27 -8.03
C PHE A 35 -3.65 -1.68 -7.68
N GLY A 36 -2.98 -2.48 -8.51
CA GLY A 36 -1.58 -2.88 -8.29
C GLY A 36 -0.65 -1.67 -8.05
N PRO A 37 -0.60 -0.68 -8.95
CA PRO A 37 0.14 0.55 -8.74
C PRO A 37 -0.30 1.36 -7.52
N MET A 38 -1.61 1.42 -7.24
CA MET A 38 -2.13 2.13 -6.08
C MET A 38 -1.57 1.55 -4.77
N PHE A 39 -1.56 0.22 -4.63
CA PHE A 39 -1.06 -0.44 -3.41
C PHE A 39 0.43 -0.21 -3.16
N ARG A 40 1.24 0.06 -4.20
CA ARG A 40 2.68 0.40 -4.01
C ARG A 40 2.88 1.66 -3.18
N TYR A 41 1.97 2.63 -3.26
CA TYR A 41 2.03 3.82 -2.41
C TYR A 41 1.86 3.44 -0.94
N PHE A 42 0.91 2.56 -0.65
CA PHE A 42 0.67 2.09 0.72
C PHE A 42 1.83 1.25 1.26
N ASP A 43 2.51 0.44 0.42
CA ASP A 43 3.73 -0.27 0.83
C ASP A 43 4.82 0.70 1.32
N VAL A 44 5.02 1.82 0.62
CA VAL A 44 5.99 2.86 1.01
C VAL A 44 5.55 3.58 2.29
N LEU A 45 4.27 3.91 2.41
CA LEU A 45 3.71 4.57 3.59
C LEU A 45 3.80 3.69 4.84
N GLU A 46 3.48 2.40 4.75
CA GLU A 46 3.58 1.45 5.86
C GLU A 46 5.03 1.27 6.32
N LYS A 47 5.99 1.14 5.38
CA LYS A 47 7.43 1.11 5.72
C LYS A 47 7.90 2.38 6.43
N ALA A 48 7.28 3.51 6.09
CA ALA A 48 7.51 4.79 6.72
C ALA A 48 6.77 4.98 8.07
N GLY A 49 5.99 3.99 8.52
CA GLY A 49 5.29 4.00 9.82
C GLY A 49 3.86 4.56 9.76
N GLU A 50 3.33 4.86 8.57
CA GLU A 50 1.91 5.13 8.37
C GLU A 50 1.18 3.79 8.20
N THR A 51 0.73 3.21 9.30
CA THR A 51 0.07 1.89 9.32
C THR A 51 -1.45 2.01 9.53
N GLY A 52 -2.13 0.86 9.47
CA GLY A 52 -3.54 0.72 9.83
C GLY A 52 -4.54 0.93 8.69
N PHE A 53 -4.09 1.19 7.47
CA PHE A 53 -5.00 1.41 6.32
C PHE A 53 -5.86 0.19 5.97
N PHE A 54 -5.43 -1.01 6.35
CA PHE A 54 -6.07 -2.29 6.00
C PHE A 54 -6.40 -3.16 7.21
N ASP A 55 -6.46 -2.56 8.40
CA ASP A 55 -6.82 -3.28 9.62
C ASP A 55 -8.25 -3.79 9.52
N GLY A 56 -8.46 -5.07 9.86
CA GLY A 56 -9.76 -5.72 9.74
C GLY A 56 -10.19 -6.07 8.30
N LEU A 57 -9.32 -5.90 7.29
CA LEU A 57 -9.65 -6.15 5.87
C LEU A 57 -8.82 -7.31 5.28
N PRO A 58 -9.06 -8.56 5.70
CA PRO A 58 -8.23 -9.71 5.32
C PRO A 58 -8.24 -10.01 3.81
N LYS A 59 -9.37 -9.84 3.11
CA LYS A 59 -9.40 -10.09 1.65
C LYS A 59 -8.63 -9.03 0.89
N VAL A 60 -8.75 -7.75 1.25
CA VAL A 60 -7.95 -6.67 0.66
C VAL A 60 -6.47 -6.91 0.90
N ARG A 61 -6.09 -7.38 2.10
CA ARG A 61 -4.70 -7.76 2.40
C ARG A 61 -4.21 -8.90 1.53
N ALA A 62 -4.99 -9.97 1.39
CA ALA A 62 -4.65 -11.09 0.52
C ALA A 62 -4.52 -10.65 -0.95
N TRP A 63 -5.46 -9.83 -1.42
CA TRP A 63 -5.49 -9.30 -2.77
C TRP A 63 -4.25 -8.45 -3.07
N ARG A 64 -3.92 -7.45 -2.23
CA ARG A 64 -2.72 -6.62 -2.45
C ARG A 64 -1.43 -7.44 -2.44
N THR A 65 -1.34 -8.49 -1.60
CA THR A 65 -0.19 -9.39 -1.59
C THR A 65 -0.07 -10.16 -2.90
N ALA A 66 -1.19 -10.68 -3.43
CA ALA A 66 -1.19 -11.34 -4.73
C ALA A 66 -0.81 -10.39 -5.88
N LEU A 67 -1.30 -9.15 -5.86
CA LEU A 67 -0.93 -8.14 -6.85
C LEU A 67 0.56 -7.81 -6.78
N ALA A 68 1.12 -7.61 -5.58
CA ALA A 68 2.54 -7.30 -5.39
C ALA A 68 3.47 -8.44 -5.85
N ALA A 69 3.01 -9.69 -5.82
CA ALA A 69 3.77 -10.85 -6.29
C ALA A 69 3.74 -11.03 -7.82
N ARG A 70 2.82 -10.38 -8.53
CA ARG A 70 2.63 -10.62 -9.97
C ARG A 70 3.77 -9.97 -10.79
N PRO A 71 4.42 -10.70 -11.73
CA PRO A 71 5.53 -10.15 -12.52
C PRO A 71 5.18 -8.86 -13.29
N SER A 72 4.00 -8.80 -13.92
CA SER A 72 3.56 -7.61 -14.65
C SER A 72 3.35 -6.39 -13.75
N VAL A 73 3.05 -6.59 -12.46
CA VAL A 73 2.96 -5.52 -11.47
C VAL A 73 4.36 -5.15 -11.01
N GLN A 74 5.25 -6.08 -10.73
CA GLN A 74 6.62 -5.75 -10.31
C GLN A 74 7.41 -5.00 -11.39
N GLN A 75 7.32 -5.45 -12.64
CA GLN A 75 8.09 -4.93 -13.78
C GLN A 75 7.56 -3.60 -14.34
N ALA A 76 6.40 -3.12 -13.88
CA ALA A 76 5.82 -1.85 -14.33
C ALA A 76 6.56 -0.60 -13.82
N VAL A 77 7.52 -0.76 -12.89
CA VAL A 77 8.36 0.32 -12.34
C VAL A 77 9.79 -0.18 -12.15
N GLY A 78 10.76 0.73 -12.14
CA GLY A 78 12.15 0.41 -11.82
C GLY A 78 12.35 0.03 -10.35
N SER A 79 13.45 -0.65 -10.03
CA SER A 79 13.78 -1.10 -8.67
C SER A 79 13.98 0.05 -7.67
N SER A 80 14.32 1.26 -8.15
CA SER A 80 14.48 2.46 -7.33
C SER A 80 13.16 3.15 -6.95
N TYR A 81 12.03 2.74 -7.54
CA TYR A 81 10.75 3.44 -7.42
C TYR A 81 10.31 3.70 -5.98
N ALA A 82 10.40 2.70 -5.10
CA ALA A 82 9.98 2.85 -3.71
C ALA A 82 10.81 3.93 -2.97
N ALA A 83 12.12 3.99 -3.22
CA ALA A 83 13.00 4.99 -2.63
C ALA A 83 12.75 6.39 -3.22
N GLU A 84 12.48 6.47 -4.52
CA GLU A 84 12.12 7.72 -5.20
C GLU A 84 10.79 8.27 -4.67
N LEU A 85 9.79 7.42 -4.50
CA LEU A 85 8.48 7.80 -3.97
C LEU A 85 8.59 8.29 -2.51
N GLN A 86 9.42 7.64 -1.68
CA GLN A 86 9.68 8.12 -0.34
C GLN A 86 10.37 9.49 -0.33
N ARG A 87 11.39 9.70 -1.19
CA ARG A 87 12.06 11.01 -1.35
C ARG A 87 11.06 12.08 -1.80
N PHE A 88 10.18 11.74 -2.72
CA PHE A 88 9.10 12.63 -3.17
C PHE A 88 8.16 13.03 -2.03
N PHE A 89 7.74 12.09 -1.17
CA PHE A 89 6.93 12.43 0.00
C PHE A 89 7.67 13.37 0.96
N LEU A 90 8.95 13.15 1.22
CA LEU A 90 9.75 13.99 2.11
C LEU A 90 9.94 15.41 1.54
N ALA A 91 10.23 15.52 0.24
CA ALA A 91 10.46 16.80 -0.43
C ALA A 91 9.24 17.75 -0.41
N ARG A 92 8.03 17.22 -0.22
CA ARG A 92 6.80 18.02 -0.14
C ARG A 92 6.67 18.90 1.12
N GLY A 93 7.46 18.67 2.16
CA GLY A 93 7.40 19.48 3.40
C GLY A 93 6.03 19.49 4.10
N SER A 94 5.22 18.46 3.86
CA SER A 94 3.85 18.34 4.36
C SER A 94 3.78 17.71 5.76
N GLU A 95 2.60 17.67 6.36
CA GLU A 95 2.37 16.93 7.60
C GLU A 95 2.73 15.44 7.49
N LEU A 96 2.48 14.84 6.32
CA LEU A 96 2.94 13.48 6.04
C LEU A 96 4.48 13.40 6.06
N SER A 97 5.16 14.36 5.46
CA SER A 97 6.62 14.45 5.44
C SER A 97 7.20 14.51 6.86
N ARG A 98 6.60 15.34 7.73
CA ARG A 98 6.98 15.46 9.15
C ARG A 98 6.84 14.13 9.90
N ARG A 99 5.70 13.42 9.72
CA ARG A 99 5.44 12.14 10.38
C ARG A 99 6.38 11.04 9.92
N ILE A 100 6.67 10.97 8.61
CA ILE A 100 7.64 10.04 8.03
C ILE A 100 9.03 10.27 8.64
N ALA A 101 9.49 11.53 8.72
CA ALA A 101 10.80 11.85 9.30
C ALA A 101 10.88 11.48 10.79
N ALA A 102 9.84 11.78 11.58
CA ALA A 102 9.79 11.44 13.00
C ALA A 102 9.78 9.93 13.25
N SER A 103 9.08 9.16 12.42
CA SER A 103 9.07 7.70 12.46
C SER A 103 10.46 7.11 12.19
N GLN A 104 11.20 7.66 11.24
CA GLN A 104 12.56 7.22 10.93
C GLN A 104 13.55 7.56 12.03
N CYS A 105 13.46 8.76 12.62
CA CYS A 105 14.28 9.14 13.77
C CYS A 105 14.10 8.16 14.95
N ARG A 106 12.85 7.75 15.24
CA ARG A 106 12.55 6.72 16.25
C ARG A 106 13.10 5.33 15.93
N LYS A 107 13.25 4.97 14.65
CA LYS A 107 13.89 3.69 14.26
C LYS A 107 15.41 3.70 14.43
N VAL A 108 16.04 4.87 14.36
CA VAL A 108 17.51 5.03 14.46
C VAL A 108 17.99 5.14 15.91
N ILE A 109 17.13 5.59 16.82
CA ILE A 109 17.38 5.61 18.26
C ILE A 109 16.57 4.47 18.88
N PRO A 110 17.02 3.20 18.82
CA PRO A 110 16.39 2.19 19.64
C PRO A 110 16.62 2.61 21.10
N MET A 111 15.52 2.68 21.84
CA MET A 111 15.41 2.91 23.28
C MET A 111 16.67 2.46 24.04
N LEU A 112 17.24 3.39 24.83
CA LEU A 112 18.07 3.04 25.99
C LEU A 112 17.37 1.97 26.84
#